data_AF-A0A438NFM3-F1
#
_entry.id   AF-A0A438NFM3-F1
#
_cell.length_a   1.000
_cell.length_b   1.000
_cell.length_c   1.000
_cell.angle_alpha   90.00
_cell.angle_beta   90.00
_cell.angle_gamma   90.00
#
_symmetry.space_group_name_H-M   'P 1'
#
loop_
_entity.id
_entity.type
_entity.pdbx_description
1 polymer ?
#
loop_
_entity_poly.entity_id
_entity_poly.type
_entity_poly.pdbx_seq_one_letter_code
_entity_poly.pdbx_strand_id
1 'polypeptide(L)'
;MRHTSNFVVERVVITADRKKAQLFSSEGAARTQPISPTPKARLDRLEVGLMDLLGEQEEAPTHFSSPSWQLDFPEGASITRHFEFKSQQDRDRAVQLVKTVSDEMDHHPHVALGATSDHPFCMTITCTTHQPRGLSVRDTRLAARIDRSLDHLKLEGLPKEQDTVKDDILQEQNRLLALNMAAIVEALDSCACGTKDIPTTPDTSVKADGVGSSNSP
;
A
#
# COMPACT_ATOMS: atom_id res chain seq x y z
N MET A 1 23.61 13.98 23.25
CA MET A 1 23.29 13.58 21.88
C MET A 1 22.56 12.25 21.98
N ARG A 2 21.25 12.21 21.75
CA ARG A 2 20.51 10.94 21.68
C ARG A 2 20.73 10.42 20.27
N HIS A 3 21.47 9.33 20.12
CA HIS A 3 21.50 8.59 18.87
C HIS A 3 20.09 8.06 18.65
N THR A 4 19.36 8.63 17.70
CA THR A 4 18.17 7.98 17.14
C THR A 4 18.70 6.78 16.35
N SER A 5 18.70 5.59 16.95
CA SER A 5 18.98 4.37 16.20
C SER A 5 17.87 4.18 15.20
N ASN A 6 18.17 4.41 13.93
CA ASN A 6 17.22 4.17 12.86
C ASN A 6 17.05 2.65 12.70
N PHE A 7 15.79 2.19 12.68
CA PHE A 7 15.49 0.77 12.59
C PHE A 7 15.49 0.37 11.12
N VAL A 8 16.57 -0.27 10.66
CA VAL A 8 16.65 -0.77 9.28
C VAL A 8 16.06 -2.18 9.23
N VAL A 9 15.03 -2.36 8.41
CA VAL A 9 14.37 -3.64 8.17
C VAL A 9 15.24 -4.47 7.23
N GLU A 10 15.74 -5.60 7.71
CA GLU A 10 16.50 -6.57 6.90
C GLU A 10 15.73 -7.87 6.65
N ARG A 11 14.68 -8.11 7.43
CA ARG A 11 13.80 -9.27 7.25
C ARG A 11 12.40 -8.96 7.72
N VAL A 12 11.43 -9.47 6.97
CA VAL A 12 10.00 -9.46 7.33
C VAL A 12 9.51 -10.89 7.44
N VAL A 13 8.74 -11.18 8.49
CA VAL A 13 8.03 -12.45 8.65
C VAL A 13 6.57 -12.15 8.98
N ILE A 14 5.65 -12.64 8.16
CA ILE A 14 4.21 -12.54 8.40
C ILE A 14 3.77 -13.80 9.15
N THR A 15 3.07 -13.61 10.26
CA THR A 15 2.56 -14.72 11.07
C THR A 15 1.56 -15.57 10.29
N ALA A 16 1.50 -16.87 10.58
CA ALA A 16 0.63 -17.81 9.86
C ALA A 16 -0.86 -17.44 9.93
N ASP A 17 -1.29 -16.74 10.98
CA ASP A 17 -2.65 -16.22 11.14
C ASP A 17 -2.95 -14.98 10.28
N ARG A 18 -1.94 -14.46 9.56
CA ARG A 18 -2.00 -13.29 8.67
C ARG A 18 -2.36 -11.98 9.37
N LYS A 19 -2.09 -11.85 10.68
CA LYS A 19 -2.46 -10.66 11.46
C LYS A 19 -1.29 -9.76 11.85
N LYS A 20 -0.07 -10.29 11.85
CA LYS A 20 1.12 -9.57 12.31
C LYS A 20 2.28 -9.74 11.35
N ALA A 21 3.02 -8.66 11.14
CA ALA A 21 4.32 -8.66 10.51
C ALA A 21 5.39 -8.42 11.60
N GLN A 22 6.39 -9.28 11.66
CA GLN A 22 7.58 -9.12 12.46
C GLN A 22 8.68 -8.58 11.56
N LEU A 23 9.15 -7.37 11.86
CA LEU A 23 10.25 -6.70 11.18
C LEU A 23 11.50 -6.91 12.02
N PHE A 24 12.59 -7.35 11.42
CA PHE A 24 13.86 -7.61 12.11
C PHE A 24 14.96 -6.72 11.53
N SER A 25 15.82 -6.19 12.40
CA SER A 25 17.04 -5.49 12.02
C SER A 25 18.27 -6.41 12.10
N SER A 26 19.40 -5.97 11.53
CA SER A 26 20.71 -6.65 11.60
C SER A 26 21.17 -6.88 13.03
N GLU A 27 20.82 -5.98 13.93
CA GLU A 27 21.17 -6.05 15.36
C GLU A 27 20.30 -7.05 16.14
N GLY A 28 19.36 -7.73 15.46
CA GLY A 28 18.46 -8.70 16.08
C GLY A 28 17.26 -8.08 16.80
N ALA A 29 17.10 -6.74 16.75
CA ALA A 29 15.91 -6.08 17.26
C ALA A 29 14.70 -6.44 16.38
N ALA A 30 13.55 -6.64 17.03
CA ALA A 30 12.30 -6.98 16.33
C ALA A 30 11.18 -6.00 16.68
N ARG A 31 10.49 -5.49 15.66
CA ARG A 31 9.25 -4.73 15.80
C ARG A 31 8.09 -5.56 15.27
N THR A 32 6.98 -5.56 15.99
CA THR A 32 5.76 -6.23 15.54
C THR A 32 4.72 -5.20 15.16
N GLN A 33 4.18 -5.30 13.95
CA GLN A 33 3.14 -4.41 13.44
C GLN A 33 1.94 -5.22 12.96
N PRO A 34 0.72 -4.66 13.02
CA PRO A 34 -0.44 -5.27 12.38
C PRO A 34 -0.24 -5.36 10.86
N ILE A 35 -0.80 -6.39 10.25
CA ILE A 35 -0.88 -6.53 8.79
C ILE A 35 -2.19 -7.20 8.43
N SER A 36 -2.77 -6.80 7.30
CA SER A 36 -3.99 -7.41 6.74
C SER A 36 -3.77 -7.75 5.27
N PRO A 37 -3.11 -8.87 4.97
CA PRO A 37 -2.92 -9.34 3.59
C PRO A 37 -4.23 -9.80 2.98
N THR A 38 -4.37 -9.69 1.66
CA THR A 38 -5.51 -10.31 0.97
C THR A 38 -5.53 -11.83 1.19
N PRO A 39 -6.71 -12.50 1.19
CA PRO A 39 -6.84 -13.95 1.41
C PRO A 39 -5.94 -14.81 0.52
N LYS A 40 -5.72 -14.40 -0.74
CA LYS A 40 -4.90 -15.11 -1.73
C LYS A 40 -3.45 -14.62 -1.78
N ALA A 41 -3.05 -13.69 -0.92
CA ALA A 41 -1.67 -13.22 -0.86
C ALA A 41 -0.73 -14.41 -0.57
N ARG A 42 0.32 -14.51 -1.39
CA ARG A 42 1.46 -15.40 -1.17
C ARG A 42 2.40 -14.72 -0.18
N LEU A 43 2.42 -15.20 1.06
CA LEU A 43 3.09 -14.51 2.17
C LEU A 43 4.59 -14.40 1.96
N ASP A 44 5.24 -15.46 1.48
CA ASP A 44 6.65 -15.49 1.09
C ASP A 44 7.04 -14.34 0.14
N ARG A 45 6.20 -14.09 -0.87
CA ARG A 45 6.43 -13.00 -1.83
C ARG A 45 6.10 -11.63 -1.26
N LEU A 46 5.12 -11.56 -0.37
CA LEU A 46 4.74 -10.32 0.29
C LEU A 46 5.82 -9.89 1.29
N GLU A 47 6.39 -10.82 2.04
CA GLU A 47 7.52 -10.61 2.95
C GLU A 47 8.72 -10.04 2.20
N VAL A 48 9.13 -10.65 1.08
CA VAL A 48 10.23 -10.14 0.24
C VAL A 48 9.93 -8.73 -0.26
N GLY A 49 8.72 -8.51 -0.81
CA GLY A 49 8.35 -7.18 -1.30
C GLY A 49 8.31 -6.12 -0.21
N LEU A 50 7.89 -6.47 1.01
CA LEU A 50 7.90 -5.54 2.15
C LEU A 50 9.31 -5.27 2.66
N MET A 51 10.17 -6.28 2.71
CA MET A 51 11.58 -6.13 3.09
C MET A 51 12.28 -5.07 2.23
N ASP A 52 12.08 -5.13 0.90
CA ASP A 52 12.68 -4.19 -0.04
C ASP A 52 12.15 -2.74 0.12
N LEU A 53 10.90 -2.58 0.59
CA LEU A 53 10.21 -1.28 0.62
C LEU A 53 10.29 -0.57 1.97
N LEU A 54 10.29 -1.33 3.06
CA LEU A 54 10.26 -0.77 4.41
C LEU A 54 11.63 -0.21 4.81
N GLY A 55 12.75 -0.75 4.31
CA GLY A 55 14.09 -0.16 4.48
C GLY A 55 14.33 0.46 5.87
N GLU A 56 14.71 1.75 5.91
CA GLU A 56 14.91 2.51 7.15
C GLU A 56 13.58 3.04 7.72
N GLN A 57 13.25 2.68 8.96
CA GLN A 57 12.01 3.06 9.64
C GLN A 57 12.27 4.08 10.77
N GLU A 58 11.76 5.29 10.59
CA GLU A 58 11.79 6.36 11.61
C GLU A 58 10.65 6.18 12.62
N GLU A 59 10.90 6.50 13.90
CA GLU A 59 9.84 6.49 14.94
C GLU A 59 8.94 7.73 14.88
N ALA A 60 9.47 8.85 14.39
CA ALA A 60 8.75 10.08 14.15
C ALA A 60 9.34 10.78 12.92
N PRO A 61 8.51 11.36 12.04
CA PRO A 61 9.00 12.01 10.84
C PRO A 61 9.86 13.23 11.22
N THR A 62 11.09 13.24 10.72
CA THR A 62 11.97 14.42 10.81
C THR A 62 11.85 15.33 9.58
N HIS A 63 11.31 14.79 8.49
CA HIS A 63 11.06 15.48 7.23
C HIS A 63 9.67 15.09 6.69
N PHE A 64 9.12 15.91 5.79
CA PHE A 64 7.89 15.54 5.10
C PHE A 64 8.11 14.32 4.19
N SER A 65 9.21 14.26 3.45
CA SER A 65 9.55 13.08 2.65
C SER A 65 9.93 11.91 3.55
N SER A 66 9.37 10.73 3.29
CA SER A 66 9.81 9.49 3.95
C SER A 66 10.89 8.79 3.13
N PRO A 67 11.99 8.32 3.76
CA PRO A 67 13.07 7.61 3.05
C PRO A 67 12.60 6.25 2.51
N SER A 68 11.57 5.67 3.12
CA SER A 68 11.04 4.35 2.84
C SER A 68 9.51 4.35 2.83
N TRP A 69 8.92 3.23 2.39
CA TRP A 69 7.50 2.99 2.59
C TRP A 69 7.22 2.57 4.04
N GLN A 70 6.00 2.77 4.48
CA GLN A 70 5.55 2.42 5.82
C GLN A 70 4.29 1.55 5.71
N LEU A 71 4.17 0.55 6.59
CA LEU A 71 2.90 -0.17 6.79
C LEU A 71 1.92 0.75 7.51
N ASP A 72 0.72 0.89 6.96
CA ASP A 72 -0.30 1.73 7.57
C ASP A 72 -0.79 1.14 8.91
N PHE A 73 -0.91 1.97 9.93
CA PHE A 73 -1.48 1.62 11.22
C PHE A 73 -2.90 2.19 11.36
N PRO A 74 -3.87 1.50 11.99
CA PRO A 74 -3.76 0.25 12.76
C PRO A 74 -4.03 -1.05 11.98
N GLU A 75 -4.48 -0.99 10.73
CA GLU A 75 -4.97 -2.19 10.02
C GLU A 75 -3.88 -2.95 9.25
N GLY A 76 -2.80 -2.29 8.84
CA GLY A 76 -1.75 -2.87 8.00
C GLY A 76 -2.26 -3.43 6.68
N ALA A 77 -3.35 -2.87 6.16
CA ALA A 77 -3.97 -3.26 4.89
C ALA A 77 -3.36 -2.55 3.67
N SER A 78 -2.43 -1.64 3.89
CA SER A 78 -1.86 -0.74 2.88
C SER A 78 -0.44 -0.35 3.26
N ILE A 79 0.29 0.14 2.25
CA ILE A 79 1.60 0.78 2.44
C ILE A 79 1.56 2.21 1.91
N THR A 80 2.19 3.12 2.62
CA THR A 80 2.20 4.55 2.30
C THR A 80 3.61 5.09 2.22
N ARG A 81 3.83 6.09 1.36
CA ARG A 81 5.05 6.89 1.34
C ARG A 81 4.74 8.35 1.06
N HIS A 82 5.43 9.23 1.78
CA HIS A 82 5.33 10.68 1.64
C HIS A 82 6.49 11.22 0.80
N PHE A 83 6.18 12.16 -0.08
CA PHE A 83 7.12 12.80 -1.01
C PHE A 83 6.96 14.31 -0.98
N GLU A 84 8.08 15.01 -0.92
CA GLU A 84 8.19 16.45 -1.08
C GLU A 84 8.99 16.77 -2.35
N PHE A 85 8.49 17.72 -3.14
CA PHE A 85 9.12 18.14 -4.37
C PHE A 85 9.59 19.59 -4.29
N LYS A 86 10.61 19.93 -5.10
CA LYS A 86 11.17 21.27 -5.17
C LYS A 86 10.26 22.27 -5.86
N SER A 87 9.40 21.77 -6.74
CA SER A 87 8.55 22.60 -7.59
C SER A 87 7.23 21.91 -7.86
N GLN A 88 6.21 22.72 -8.17
CA GLN A 88 4.94 22.22 -8.66
C GLN A 88 5.13 21.35 -9.92
N GLN A 89 6.03 21.76 -10.82
CA GLN A 89 6.31 21.02 -12.05
C GLN A 89 6.84 19.60 -11.77
N ASP A 90 7.73 19.44 -10.78
CA ASP A 90 8.26 18.13 -10.39
C ASP A 90 7.19 17.25 -9.76
N ARG A 91 6.33 17.82 -8.89
CA ARG A 91 5.19 17.10 -8.31
C ARG A 91 4.20 16.65 -9.39
N ASP A 92 3.85 17.52 -10.31
CA ASP A 92 2.90 17.21 -11.38
C ASP A 92 3.47 16.14 -12.33
N ARG A 93 4.78 16.19 -12.60
CA ARG A 93 5.49 15.12 -13.31
C ARG A 93 5.47 13.79 -12.54
N ALA A 94 5.67 13.83 -11.23
CA ALA A 94 5.58 12.64 -10.39
C ALA A 94 4.19 12.00 -10.45
N VAL A 95 3.12 12.81 -10.35
CA VAL A 95 1.73 12.34 -10.49
C VAL A 95 1.52 11.65 -11.84
N GLN A 96 2.01 12.26 -12.93
CA GLN A 96 1.87 11.67 -14.27
C GLN A 96 2.63 10.35 -14.40
N LEU A 97 3.83 10.24 -13.82
CA LEU A 97 4.61 9.00 -13.80
C LEU A 97 3.89 7.90 -13.01
N VAL A 98 3.37 8.22 -11.83
CA VAL A 98 2.58 7.28 -11.01
C VAL A 98 1.36 6.79 -11.80
N LYS A 99 0.64 7.69 -12.47
CA LYS A 99 -0.50 7.32 -13.32
C LYS A 99 -0.10 6.36 -14.43
N THR A 100 0.96 6.68 -15.18
CA THR A 100 1.46 5.82 -16.27
C THR A 100 1.83 4.43 -15.75
N VAL A 101 2.58 4.35 -14.65
CA VAL A 101 2.94 3.07 -14.03
C VAL A 101 1.71 2.28 -13.58
N SER A 102 0.72 2.96 -13.01
CA SER A 102 -0.52 2.36 -12.52
C SER A 102 -1.37 1.77 -13.66
N ASP A 103 -1.49 2.52 -14.76
CA ASP A 103 -2.20 2.08 -15.96
C ASP A 103 -1.50 0.88 -16.61
N GLU A 104 -0.16 0.89 -16.71
CA GLU A 104 0.62 -0.24 -17.21
C GLU A 104 0.48 -1.50 -16.35
N MET A 105 0.23 -1.33 -15.05
CA MET A 105 0.09 -2.42 -14.10
C MET A 105 -1.35 -2.86 -13.87
N ASP A 106 -2.34 -2.13 -14.42
CA ASP A 106 -3.77 -2.28 -14.13
C ASP A 106 -4.04 -2.36 -12.62
N HIS A 107 -3.39 -1.48 -11.87
CA HIS A 107 -3.41 -1.44 -10.41
C HIS A 107 -3.10 -0.02 -9.94
N HIS A 108 -4.09 0.67 -9.36
CA HIS A 108 -4.00 2.10 -9.08
C HIS A 108 -3.83 2.37 -7.58
N PRO A 109 -2.83 3.19 -7.18
CA PRO A 109 -2.70 3.66 -5.81
C PRO A 109 -3.63 4.86 -5.59
N HIS A 110 -3.82 5.20 -4.32
CA HIS A 110 -4.41 6.48 -3.93
C HIS A 110 -3.32 7.54 -3.82
N VAL A 111 -3.58 8.72 -4.36
CA VAL A 111 -2.63 9.84 -4.37
C VAL A 111 -3.30 11.09 -3.83
N ALA A 112 -2.79 11.60 -2.71
CA ALA A 112 -3.22 12.86 -2.12
C ALA A 112 -2.13 13.91 -2.32
N LEU A 113 -2.54 15.12 -2.70
CA LEU A 113 -1.65 16.27 -2.89
C LEU A 113 -1.85 17.27 -1.76
N GLY A 114 -0.75 17.83 -1.26
CA GLY A 114 -0.73 18.76 -0.14
C GLY A 114 0.15 19.96 -0.40
N ALA A 115 -0.02 20.96 0.47
CA ALA A 115 0.78 22.17 0.49
C ALA A 115 0.69 22.82 1.88
N THR A 116 1.82 23.12 2.48
CA THR A 116 1.95 24.01 3.63
C THR A 116 2.85 25.19 3.27
N SER A 117 2.95 26.19 4.16
CA SER A 117 3.85 27.33 3.96
C SER A 117 5.30 26.91 3.73
N ASP A 118 5.74 25.86 4.43
CA ASP A 118 7.13 25.35 4.37
C ASP A 118 7.30 24.18 3.39
N HIS A 119 6.24 23.44 3.11
CA HIS A 119 6.23 22.28 2.21
C HIS A 119 5.14 22.45 1.13
N PRO A 120 5.35 23.31 0.13
CA PRO A 120 4.31 23.72 -0.81
C PRO A 120 3.94 22.63 -1.84
N PHE A 121 4.77 21.60 -2.01
CA PHE A 121 4.62 20.60 -3.05
C PHE A 121 4.72 19.18 -2.48
N CYS A 122 3.74 18.83 -1.65
CA CYS A 122 3.65 17.52 -1.01
C CYS A 122 2.79 16.54 -1.80
N MET A 123 3.12 15.26 -1.70
CA MET A 123 2.34 14.14 -2.22
C MET A 123 2.44 12.94 -1.28
N THR A 124 1.32 12.27 -1.06
CA THR A 124 1.27 10.99 -0.33
C THR A 124 0.69 9.93 -1.24
N ILE A 125 1.42 8.83 -1.43
CA ILE A 125 0.97 7.68 -2.21
C ILE A 125 0.65 6.53 -1.26
N THR A 126 -0.53 5.94 -1.40
CA THR A 126 -0.93 4.75 -0.66
C THR A 126 -1.32 3.61 -1.60
N CYS A 127 -0.63 2.48 -1.50
CA CYS A 127 -0.90 1.28 -2.30
C CYS A 127 -1.71 0.27 -1.50
N THR A 128 -2.80 -0.24 -2.09
CA THR A 128 -3.63 -1.28 -1.51
C THR A 128 -4.53 -1.97 -2.54
N THR A 129 -5.03 -3.16 -2.19
CA THR A 129 -6.06 -3.86 -2.97
C THR A 129 -7.42 -3.67 -2.33
N HIS A 130 -8.42 -3.24 -3.13
CA HIS A 130 -9.78 -3.02 -2.64
C HIS A 130 -10.60 -4.30 -2.53
N GLN A 131 -10.48 -5.23 -3.49
CA GLN A 131 -11.28 -6.45 -3.51
C GLN A 131 -10.45 -7.72 -3.80
N PRO A 132 -10.40 -8.68 -2.87
CA PRO A 132 -10.74 -8.51 -1.45
C PRO A 132 -9.81 -7.49 -0.79
N ARG A 133 -10.33 -6.73 0.19
CA ARG A 133 -9.58 -5.69 0.90
C ARG A 133 -8.32 -6.25 1.55
N GLY A 134 -7.20 -5.57 1.37
CA GLY A 134 -5.95 -5.85 2.07
C GLY A 134 -4.70 -5.60 1.22
N LEU A 135 -3.55 -5.87 1.82
CA LEU A 135 -2.26 -5.75 1.16
C LEU A 135 -1.96 -6.99 0.31
N SER A 136 -1.48 -6.78 -0.91
CA SER A 136 -1.14 -7.83 -1.86
C SER A 136 0.26 -7.67 -2.40
N VAL A 137 0.74 -8.71 -3.10
CA VAL A 137 2.01 -8.66 -3.83
C VAL A 137 1.96 -7.65 -5.00
N ARG A 138 0.78 -7.30 -5.52
CA ARG A 138 0.67 -6.26 -6.56
C ARG A 138 0.96 -4.88 -5.98
N ASP A 139 0.58 -4.64 -4.74
CA ASP A 139 0.82 -3.38 -4.03
C ASP A 139 2.32 -3.14 -3.85
N THR A 140 3.06 -4.15 -3.38
CA THR A 140 4.52 -4.01 -3.21
C THR A 140 5.25 -3.86 -4.54
N ARG A 141 4.80 -4.55 -5.60
CA ARG A 141 5.37 -4.39 -6.94
C ARG A 141 5.10 -3.00 -7.53
N LEU A 142 3.90 -2.47 -7.32
CA LEU A 142 3.52 -1.12 -7.76
C LEU A 142 4.39 -0.09 -7.04
N ALA A 143 4.46 -0.15 -5.71
CA ALA A 143 5.31 0.71 -4.89
C ALA A 143 6.77 0.71 -5.37
N ALA A 144 7.36 -0.47 -5.58
CA ALA A 144 8.74 -0.58 -6.06
C ALA A 144 8.94 -0.01 -7.47
N ARG A 145 7.93 -0.09 -8.34
CA ARG A 145 7.99 0.49 -9.70
C ARG A 145 7.82 2.01 -9.68
N ILE A 146 6.98 2.52 -8.77
CA ILE A 146 6.86 3.95 -8.50
C ILE A 146 8.21 4.49 -8.03
N ASP A 147 8.86 3.87 -7.03
CA ASP A 147 10.17 4.32 -6.54
C ASP A 147 11.20 4.43 -7.66
N ARG A 148 11.35 3.39 -8.47
CA ARG A 148 12.26 3.41 -9.64
C ARG A 148 11.91 4.51 -10.65
N SER A 149 10.63 4.81 -10.81
CA SER A 149 10.18 5.85 -11.76
C SER A 149 10.41 7.25 -11.21
N LEU A 150 10.38 7.43 -9.89
CA LEU A 150 10.57 8.72 -9.23
C LEU A 150 12.03 9.00 -8.84
N ASP A 151 12.93 8.02 -8.88
CA ASP A 151 14.34 8.12 -8.45
C ASP A 151 15.11 9.31 -9.04
N HIS A 152 14.78 9.72 -10.27
CA HIS A 152 15.40 10.85 -10.96
C HIS A 152 14.84 12.23 -10.54
N LEU A 153 13.68 12.26 -9.90
CA LEU A 153 13.11 13.47 -9.33
C LEU A 153 13.75 13.65 -7.96
N LYS A 154 14.68 14.59 -7.84
CA LYS A 154 15.41 14.86 -6.60
C LYS A 154 14.42 15.21 -5.48
N LEU A 155 14.07 14.23 -4.67
CA LEU A 155 13.36 14.40 -3.40
C LEU A 155 14.33 15.10 -2.45
N GLU A 156 14.04 16.33 -2.08
CA GLU A 156 14.76 16.98 -0.98
C GLU A 156 13.94 16.79 0.28
N GLY A 157 14.49 16.05 1.25
CA GLY A 157 14.19 16.36 2.64
C GLY A 157 14.87 17.69 2.91
N LEU A 158 14.17 18.82 2.77
CA LEU A 158 14.75 20.10 3.13
C LEU A 158 15.14 20.05 4.61
N PRO A 159 16.43 20.16 4.96
CA PRO A 159 16.83 20.18 6.35
C PRO A 159 16.58 21.60 6.86
N LYS A 160 15.61 21.77 7.75
CA LYS A 160 15.48 23.02 8.51
C LYS A 160 15.31 22.70 9.99
N GLU A 161 16.20 23.28 10.78
CA GLU A 161 16.13 23.28 12.23
C GLU A 161 14.85 23.99 12.69
N GLN A 162 13.97 23.28 13.42
CA GLN A 162 13.30 23.74 14.65
C GLN A 162 12.20 22.75 15.04
N ASP A 163 12.10 22.45 16.35
CA ASP A 163 11.14 21.48 16.90
C ASP A 163 9.66 21.83 16.66
N THR A 164 9.32 23.07 16.27
CA THR A 164 7.97 23.48 15.87
C THR A 164 7.55 22.96 14.50
N VAL A 165 8.50 22.62 13.62
CA VAL A 165 8.26 22.14 12.25
C VAL A 165 7.76 20.69 12.25
N LYS A 166 8.05 19.91 13.29
CA LYS A 166 7.66 18.49 13.38
C LYS A 166 6.16 18.27 13.49
N ASP A 167 5.47 19.11 14.26
CA ASP A 167 4.03 18.98 14.48
C ASP A 167 3.25 19.29 13.18
N ASP A 168 3.66 20.33 12.45
CA ASP A 168 3.06 20.70 11.17
C ASP A 168 3.32 19.64 10.08
N ILE A 169 4.54 19.09 10.02
CA ILE A 169 4.87 17.98 9.11
C ILE A 169 3.98 16.77 9.40
N LEU A 170 3.94 16.34 10.66
CA LEU A 170 3.17 15.17 11.07
C LEU A 170 1.68 15.40 10.82
N GLN A 171 1.16 16.59 11.11
CA GLN A 171 -0.22 16.97 10.83
C GLN A 171 -0.54 16.88 9.34
N GLU A 172 0.32 17.40 8.46
CA GLU A 172 0.07 17.35 7.01
C GLU A 172 0.20 15.93 6.45
N GLN A 173 1.20 15.15 6.88
CA GLN A 173 1.31 13.73 6.51
C GLN A 173 0.05 12.95 6.90
N ASN A 174 -0.42 13.13 8.14
CA ASN A 174 -1.65 12.52 8.64
C ASN A 174 -2.89 12.97 7.86
N ARG A 175 -2.98 14.26 7.50
CA ARG A 175 -4.09 14.80 6.71
C ARG A 175 -4.15 14.15 5.33
N LEU A 176 -3.01 14.04 4.65
CA LEU A 176 -2.93 13.44 3.32
C LEU A 176 -3.16 11.93 3.35
N LEU A 177 -2.65 11.23 4.37
CA LEU A 177 -2.97 9.83 4.61
C LEU A 177 -4.48 9.65 4.84
N ALA A 178 -5.11 10.51 5.65
CA ALA A 178 -6.55 10.44 5.91
C ALA A 178 -7.38 10.67 4.63
N LEU A 179 -6.95 11.56 3.72
CA LEU A 179 -7.59 11.72 2.42
C LEU A 179 -7.50 10.46 1.57
N ASN A 180 -6.33 9.81 1.51
CA ASN A 180 -6.19 8.54 0.82
C ASN A 180 -7.07 7.45 1.46
N MET A 181 -7.13 7.38 2.80
CA MET A 181 -7.98 6.42 3.49
C MET A 181 -9.46 6.63 3.20
N ALA A 182 -9.93 7.89 3.19
CA ALA A 182 -11.31 8.21 2.82
C ALA A 182 -11.63 7.79 1.37
N ALA A 183 -10.74 8.08 0.43
CA ALA A 183 -10.89 7.67 -0.96
C ALA A 183 -10.86 6.14 -1.14
N ILE A 184 -10.07 5.42 -0.34
CA ILE A 184 -10.10 3.95 -0.31
C ILE A 184 -11.46 3.44 0.16
N VAL A 185 -12.02 4.02 1.22
CA VAL A 185 -13.34 3.62 1.74
C VAL A 185 -14.42 3.88 0.69
N GLU A 186 -14.42 5.04 0.05
CA GLU A 186 -15.36 5.35 -1.04
C GLU A 186 -15.20 4.41 -2.24
N ALA A 187 -13.96 4.04 -2.58
CA ALA A 187 -13.68 3.07 -3.62
C ALA A 187 -14.16 1.66 -3.26
N LEU A 188 -14.18 1.28 -1.98
CA LEU A 188 -14.73 -0.02 -1.56
C LEU A 188 -16.24 -0.10 -1.79
N ASP A 189 -16.96 0.99 -1.56
CA ASP A 189 -18.40 1.08 -1.78
C ASP A 189 -18.78 1.12 -3.28
N SER A 190 -17.88 1.65 -4.11
CA SER A 190 -18.12 1.86 -5.55
C SER A 190 -17.39 0.89 -6.47
N CYS A 191 -16.43 0.08 -6.00
CA CYS A 191 -15.69 -0.82 -6.89
C CYS A 191 -16.58 -1.96 -7.39
N ALA A 192 -17.07 -1.79 -8.62
CA ALA A 192 -17.50 -2.88 -9.48
C ALA A 192 -16.28 -3.58 -10.11
N CYS A 193 -15.31 -3.97 -9.27
CA CYS A 193 -14.17 -4.78 -9.68
C CYS A 193 -14.74 -6.13 -10.17
N GLY A 194 -14.95 -6.24 -11.50
CA GLY A 194 -15.78 -7.26 -12.12
C GLY A 194 -15.50 -8.66 -11.61
N THR A 195 -16.57 -9.36 -11.25
CA THR A 195 -16.64 -10.82 -11.25
C THR A 195 -16.30 -11.29 -12.66
N LYS A 196 -15.01 -11.48 -12.96
CA LYS A 196 -14.61 -12.32 -14.09
C LYS A 196 -15.03 -13.74 -13.71
N ASP A 197 -16.22 -14.08 -14.17
CA ASP A 197 -16.80 -15.40 -14.40
C ASP A 197 -16.17 -16.52 -13.58
N ILE A 198 -16.82 -16.85 -12.46
CA ILE A 198 -16.80 -18.24 -12.00
C ILE A 198 -17.50 -19.01 -13.11
N PRO A 199 -16.87 -19.99 -13.78
CA PRO A 199 -17.59 -20.86 -14.69
C PRO A 199 -18.65 -21.59 -13.87
N THR A 200 -19.90 -21.21 -14.04
CA THR A 200 -21.03 -21.98 -13.55
C THR A 200 -20.96 -23.33 -14.25
N THR A 201 -20.55 -24.36 -13.51
CA THR A 201 -20.66 -25.74 -13.95
C THR A 201 -22.10 -25.99 -14.39
N PRO A 202 -22.35 -26.56 -15.58
CA PRO A 202 -23.70 -26.88 -15.97
C PRO A 202 -24.24 -27.96 -15.04
N ASP A 203 -25.38 -27.64 -14.44
CA ASP A 203 -26.24 -28.51 -13.65
C ASP A 203 -26.67 -29.70 -14.53
N THR A 204 -25.99 -30.85 -14.39
CA THR A 204 -26.47 -32.13 -14.90
C THR A 204 -27.62 -32.62 -14.02
N SER A 205 -28.77 -31.99 -14.20
CA SER A 205 -30.05 -32.57 -13.82
C SER A 205 -30.33 -33.75 -14.75
N VAL A 206 -30.18 -34.94 -14.18
CA VAL A 206 -30.56 -36.24 -14.73
C VAL A 206 -32.03 -36.17 -15.17
N LYS A 207 -32.28 -36.29 -16.48
CA LYS A 207 -33.62 -36.65 -16.98
C LYS A 207 -33.89 -38.10 -16.59
N ALA A 208 -34.87 -38.29 -15.70
CA ALA A 208 -35.48 -39.59 -15.46
C ALA A 208 -36.35 -39.95 -16.67
N ASP A 209 -35.92 -40.94 -17.44
CA ASP A 209 -36.73 -41.50 -18.51
C ASP A 209 -37.80 -42.46 -17.95
N GLY A 210 -39.04 -42.11 -18.29
CA GLY A 210 -40.27 -42.90 -18.42
C GLY A 210 -40.34 -44.32 -17.84
N VAL A 211 -41.21 -44.48 -16.84
CA VAL A 211 -41.95 -45.74 -16.62
C VAL A 211 -43.30 -45.60 -17.33
N GLY A 212 -43.40 -46.24 -18.50
CA GLY A 212 -44.66 -46.46 -19.19
C GLY A 212 -45.40 -47.66 -18.61
N SER A 213 -46.62 -47.44 -18.12
CA SER A 213 -47.60 -48.50 -17.87
C SER A 213 -48.30 -48.85 -19.17
N SER A 214 -48.27 -50.13 -19.56
CA SER A 214 -49.25 -50.71 -20.47
C SER A 214 -49.59 -52.14 -20.05
N ASN A 215 -50.90 -52.37 -19.92
CA ASN A 215 -51.59 -53.60 -19.55
C ASN A 215 -51.22 -54.82 -20.41
N SER A 216 -51.51 -56.01 -19.88
CA SER A 216 -51.71 -57.26 -20.61
C SER A 216 -52.82 -58.06 -19.91
N PRO A 217 -53.38 -59.08 -20.56
CA PRO A 217 -54.61 -59.11 -21.34
C PRO A 217 -55.88 -59.40 -20.52
#